data_AF-A0A389MX50-F1
#
_entry.id   AF-A0A389MX50-F1
#
_cell.length_a   1.000
_cell.length_b   1.000
_cell.length_c   1.000
_cell.angle_alpha   90.00
_cell.angle_beta   90.00
_cell.angle_gamma   90.00
#
_symmetry.space_group_name_H-M   'P 1'
#
loop_
_entity.id
_entity.type
_entity.pdbx_description
1 polymer ?
#
loop_
_entity_poly.entity_id
_entity_poly.type
_entity_poly.pdbx_seq_one_letter_code
_entity_poly.pdbx_strand_id
1 'polypeptide(L)'
;MIVTRCETAIWTGSAPLPAAAEPVQIAVSQRVTIMDLRESMCRWPMGDPTTPEFRFCGARSITGLPYCGHHAQIAYQPATERKRDRRVAGFR
;
A
#
# COMPACT_ATOMS: atom_id res chain seq x y z
N MET A 1 5.65 30.24 62.27
CA MET A 1 6.59 30.19 61.14
C MET A 1 6.21 28.99 60.29
N ILE A 2 6.03 29.23 59.00
CA ILE A 2 5.30 28.40 58.05
C ILE A 2 6.07 27.09 57.80
N VAL A 3 5.53 25.97 58.28
CA VAL A 3 5.83 24.64 57.76
C VAL A 3 4.96 24.43 56.53
N THR A 4 5.57 24.13 55.39
CA THR A 4 5.35 22.88 54.63
C THR A 4 6.15 22.96 53.33
N ARG A 5 6.99 21.94 53.15
CA ARG A 5 7.99 21.75 52.11
C ARG A 5 7.33 21.77 50.72
N CYS A 6 7.91 22.51 49.77
CA CYS A 6 7.64 22.34 48.34
C CYS A 6 8.01 20.90 47.95
N GLU A 7 7.00 20.07 47.78
CA GLU A 7 7.16 18.67 47.44
C GLU A 7 7.41 18.56 45.93
N THR A 8 8.66 18.25 45.58
CA THR A 8 9.07 17.87 44.24
C THR A 8 8.32 16.61 43.83
N ALA A 9 7.28 16.77 43.01
CA ALA A 9 6.65 15.67 42.30
C ALA A 9 7.67 15.07 41.32
N ILE A 10 8.34 14.00 41.76
CA ILE A 10 9.22 13.20 40.93
C ILE A 10 8.31 12.41 39.99
N TRP A 11 8.18 12.87 38.74
CA TRP A 11 7.60 12.07 37.66
C TRP A 11 8.48 10.83 37.48
N THR A 12 8.18 9.77 38.21
CA THR A 12 8.78 8.44 37.96
C THR A 12 7.76 7.62 37.18
N GLY A 13 7.47 8.07 35.95
CA GLY A 13 6.77 7.29 34.96
C GLY A 13 7.77 6.57 34.08
N SER A 14 8.27 5.42 34.53
CA SER A 14 9.04 4.52 33.67
C SER A 14 8.07 3.87 32.69
N ALA A 15 7.78 4.56 31.58
CA ALA A 15 7.03 3.97 30.49
C ALA A 15 7.87 2.83 29.87
N PRO A 16 7.33 1.61 29.75
CA PRO A 16 8.06 0.52 29.11
C PRO A 16 8.36 0.90 27.65
N LEU A 17 9.65 0.87 27.31
CA LEU A 17 10.15 1.07 25.95
C LEU A 17 9.41 0.10 25.01
N PRO A 18 8.83 0.55 23.89
CA PRO A 18 8.15 -0.35 22.97
C PRO A 18 9.16 -1.40 22.49
N ALA A 19 8.81 -2.67 22.70
CA ALA A 19 9.58 -3.82 22.26
C ALA A 19 9.94 -3.66 20.78
N ALA A 20 11.20 -3.98 20.46
CA ALA A 20 11.82 -3.88 19.16
C ALA A 20 10.82 -4.14 18.02
N ALA A 21 10.63 -3.14 17.17
CA ALA A 21 9.91 -3.31 15.92
C ALA A 21 10.62 -4.39 15.11
N GLU A 22 10.02 -5.57 15.05
CA GLU A 22 10.48 -6.65 14.19
C GLU A 22 10.67 -6.10 12.78
N PRO A 23 11.74 -6.50 12.07
CA PRO A 23 12.00 -5.99 10.74
C PRO A 23 10.81 -6.33 9.85
N VAL A 24 9.99 -5.32 9.57
CA VAL A 24 8.92 -5.40 8.57
C VAL A 24 9.59 -5.84 7.29
N GLN A 25 9.41 -7.12 6.93
CA GLN A 25 9.85 -7.64 5.66
C GLN A 25 9.03 -6.90 4.60
N ILE A 26 9.60 -5.81 4.10
CA ILE A 26 9.06 -5.08 2.96
C ILE A 26 9.13 -6.09 1.83
N ALA A 27 8.00 -6.73 1.54
CA ALA A 27 7.88 -7.69 0.46
C ALA A 27 8.40 -6.96 -0.78
N VAL A 28 9.59 -7.38 -1.26
CA VAL A 28 10.13 -7.00 -2.56
C VAL A 28 8.94 -7.06 -3.50
N SER A 29 8.66 -5.99 -4.25
CA SER A 29 7.58 -5.97 -5.23
C SER A 29 7.81 -7.14 -6.19
N GLN A 30 7.19 -8.29 -5.90
CA GLN A 30 7.49 -9.55 -6.55
C GLN A 30 6.84 -9.47 -7.92
N ARG A 31 7.63 -9.15 -8.94
CA ARG A 31 7.18 -9.25 -10.32
C ARG A 31 6.92 -10.74 -10.53
N VAL A 32 5.67 -11.19 -10.54
CA VAL A 32 5.34 -12.62 -10.60
C VAL A 32 4.86 -13.00 -12.00
N THR A 33 5.09 -14.23 -12.42
CA THR A 33 4.47 -14.76 -13.64
C THR A 33 3.03 -15.19 -13.31
N ILE A 34 2.23 -15.51 -14.34
CA ILE A 34 0.85 -16.00 -14.14
C ILE A 34 0.80 -17.24 -13.24
N MET A 35 1.84 -18.07 -13.29
CA MET A 35 1.92 -19.34 -12.55
C MET A 35 2.11 -19.14 -11.04
N ASP A 36 2.75 -18.04 -10.63
CA ASP A 36 3.03 -17.75 -9.21
C ASP A 36 2.00 -16.76 -8.61
N LEU A 37 1.09 -16.24 -9.43
CA LEU A 37 0.11 -15.24 -9.01
C LEU A 37 -0.98 -15.85 -8.11
N ARG A 38 -1.01 -15.41 -6.84
CA ARG A 38 -2.03 -15.83 -5.86
C ARG A 38 -3.24 -14.90 -5.84
N GLU A 39 -4.33 -15.33 -5.21
CA GLU A 39 -5.55 -14.53 -5.02
C GLU A 39 -5.31 -13.23 -4.22
N SER A 40 -4.40 -13.28 -3.24
CA SER A 40 -4.04 -12.16 -2.38
C SER A 40 -3.01 -11.21 -3.00
N MET A 41 -2.74 -11.34 -4.30
CA MET A 41 -1.74 -10.57 -5.03
C MET A 41 -2.36 -9.69 -6.13
N CYS A 42 -1.69 -8.58 -6.40
CA CYS A 42 -2.10 -7.59 -7.39
C CYS A 42 -1.95 -8.16 -8.80
N ARG A 43 -3.09 -8.30 -9.49
CA ARG A 43 -3.20 -8.91 -10.82
C ARG A 43 -2.96 -7.92 -11.98
N TRP A 44 -2.23 -6.85 -11.73
CA TRP A 44 -1.97 -5.82 -12.75
C TRP A 44 -0.94 -6.32 -13.77
N PRO A 45 -1.27 -6.37 -15.08
CA PRO A 45 -0.34 -6.80 -16.12
C PRO A 45 0.72 -5.71 -16.37
N MET A 46 1.98 -6.11 -16.43
CA MET A 46 3.13 -5.26 -16.75
C MET A 46 3.84 -5.83 -17.97
N GLY A 47 3.98 -4.99 -19.00
CA GLY A 47 4.59 -5.36 -20.28
C GLY A 47 3.59 -5.95 -21.28
N ASP A 48 4.12 -6.35 -22.43
CA ASP A 48 3.34 -6.89 -23.54
C ASP A 48 3.17 -8.41 -23.43
N PRO A 49 1.97 -8.96 -23.69
CA PRO A 49 1.68 -10.39 -23.54
C PRO A 49 2.47 -11.29 -24.51
N THR A 50 3.04 -10.72 -25.56
CA THR A 50 3.90 -11.40 -26.54
C THR A 50 5.37 -11.49 -26.11
N THR A 51 5.75 -10.83 -25.01
CA THR A 51 7.13 -10.81 -24.53
C THR A 51 7.32 -11.77 -23.33
N PRO A 52 8.50 -12.41 -23.20
CA PRO A 52 8.81 -13.24 -22.04
C PRO A 52 8.94 -12.41 -20.74
N GLU A 53 9.08 -11.09 -20.87
CA GLU A 53 9.06 -10.13 -19.77
C GLU A 53 7.65 -9.83 -19.22
N PHE A 54 6.60 -10.48 -19.74
CA PHE A 54 5.25 -10.31 -19.23
C PHE A 54 5.16 -10.77 -17.77
N ARG A 55 4.84 -9.82 -16.87
CA ARG A 55 4.77 -10.06 -15.43
C ARG A 55 3.54 -9.39 -14.84
N PHE A 56 3.12 -9.88 -13.69
CA PHE A 56 2.11 -9.24 -12.84
C PHE A 56 2.79 -8.52 -11.68
N CYS A 57 2.15 -7.47 -11.19
CA CYS A 57 2.66 -6.66 -10.10
C CYS A 57 3.02 -7.46 -8.84
N GLY A 58 2.20 -8.44 -8.45
CA GLY A 58 2.46 -9.35 -7.33
C GLY A 58 2.51 -8.72 -5.93
N ALA A 59 2.35 -7.39 -5.82
CA ALA A 59 2.17 -6.71 -4.54
C ALA A 59 0.88 -7.17 -3.83
N ARG A 60 0.76 -6.95 -2.52
CA ARG A 60 -0.45 -7.35 -1.79
C ARG A 60 -1.69 -6.64 -2.32
N SER A 61 -2.73 -7.41 -2.66
CA SER A 61 -4.01 -6.86 -3.05
C SER A 61 -4.73 -6.23 -1.84
N ILE A 62 -5.54 -5.20 -2.09
CA ILE A 62 -6.40 -4.62 -1.06
C ILE A 62 -7.56 -5.58 -0.84
N THR A 63 -7.96 -5.80 0.42
CA THR A 63 -9.12 -6.65 0.74
C THR A 63 -10.37 -6.15 -0.02
N GLY A 64 -10.95 -7.02 -0.83
CA GLY A 64 -12.11 -6.71 -1.68
C GLY A 64 -11.79 -6.17 -3.08
N LEU A 65 -10.51 -5.97 -3.43
CA LEU A 65 -10.08 -5.55 -4.77
C LEU A 65 -8.95 -6.45 -5.30
N PRO A 66 -8.87 -6.73 -6.61
CA PRO A 66 -7.83 -7.59 -7.19
C PRO A 66 -6.47 -6.89 -7.36
N TYR A 67 -6.36 -5.62 -6.98
CA TYR A 67 -5.19 -4.77 -7.20
C TYR A 67 -4.66 -4.19 -5.88
N CYS A 68 -3.38 -3.84 -5.85
CA CYS A 68 -2.80 -3.02 -4.77
C CYS A 68 -3.29 -1.57 -4.89
N GLY A 69 -3.06 -0.74 -3.86
CA GLY A 69 -3.53 0.65 -3.85
C GLY A 69 -3.10 1.46 -5.06
N HIS A 70 -1.85 1.31 -5.49
CA HIS A 70 -1.34 2.00 -6.67
C HIS A 70 -2.09 1.61 -7.96
N HIS A 71 -2.19 0.32 -8.24
CA HIS A 71 -2.86 -0.16 -9.45
C HIS A 71 -4.38 -0.03 -9.40
N ALA A 72 -4.98 -0.03 -8.21
CA ALA A 72 -6.40 0.26 -8.03
C ALA A 72 -6.71 1.70 -8.47
N GLN A 73 -5.87 2.69 -8.17
CA GLN A 73 -6.08 4.07 -8.62
C GLN A 73 -6.02 4.20 -10.15
N ILE A 74 -5.20 3.39 -10.82
CA ILE A 74 -5.09 3.39 -12.29
C ILE A 74 -6.30 2.67 -12.91
N ALA A 75 -6.69 1.51 -12.37
CA ALA A 75 -7.81 0.72 -12.86
C ALA A 75 -9.16 1.45 -12.68
N TYR A 76 -9.34 2.05 -11.51
CA TYR A 76 -10.58 2.71 -11.11
C TYR A 76 -10.43 4.23 -11.27
N GLN A 77 -10.32 4.69 -12.51
CA GLN A 77 -10.39 6.12 -12.81
C GLN A 77 -11.73 6.70 -12.31
N PRO A 78 -11.71 7.83 -11.58
CA PRO A 78 -12.92 8.46 -11.08
C PRO A 78 -13.83 8.90 -12.23
N ALA A 79 -15.14 8.91 -11.98
CA ALA A 79 -16.16 9.17 -13.01
C ALA A 79 -15.97 10.50 -13.77
N THR A 80 -15.29 11.46 -13.17
CA THR A 80 -14.93 12.76 -13.78
C THR A 80 -13.92 12.63 -14.92
N GLU A 81 -12.94 11.73 -14.81
CA GLU A 81 -11.90 11.46 -15.82
C GLU A 81 -12.52 10.79 -17.07
N ARG A 82 -13.46 9.84 -16.86
CA ARG A 82 -14.16 9.13 -17.95
C ARG A 82 -14.90 10.07 -18.92
N LYS A 83 -15.37 11.23 -18.43
CA LYS A 83 -16.05 12.23 -19.27
C LYS A 83 -15.09 12.95 -20.22
N ARG A 84 -13.81 13.10 -19.83
CA ARG A 84 -12.76 13.72 -20.64
C ARG A 84 -12.29 12.77 -21.74
N ASP A 85 -12.07 11.50 -21.41
CA ASP A 85 -11.64 10.48 -22.38
C ASP A 85 -12.68 10.28 -23.51
N ARG A 86 -13.97 10.21 -23.18
CA ARG A 86 -15.05 10.15 -24.19
C ARG A 86 -15.09 11.34 -25.16
N ARG A 87 -14.61 12.53 -24.75
CA ARG A 87 -14.51 13.69 -25.65
C ARG A 87 -13.32 13.58 -26.60
N VAL A 88 -12.26 12.90 -26.18
CA VAL A 88 -11.04 12.67 -26.98
C VAL A 88 -11.22 11.47 -27.93
N ALA A 89 -11.91 10.41 -27.48
CA ALA A 89 -12.19 9.22 -28.28
C ALA A 89 -13.28 9.40 -29.36
N GLY A 90 -13.95 10.56 -29.41
CA GLY A 90 -14.97 10.90 -30.42
C GLY A 90 -14.44 11.52 -31.71
N PHE A 91 -13.12 11.62 -31.88
CA PHE A 91 -12.46 12.12 -33.09
C PHE A 91 -11.46 11.07 -33.62
N ARG A 92 -11.98 9.95 -34.10
CA ARG A 92 -11.26 9.02 -34.99
C ARG A 92 -12.23 8.07 -35.66
#